data_AF-A0A9W6ZSL9-F1
#
_entry.id   AF-A0A9W6ZSL9-F1
#
_cell.length_a   1.000
_cell.length_b   1.000
_cell.length_c   1.000
_cell.angle_alpha   90.00
_cell.angle_beta   90.00
_cell.angle_gamma   90.00
#
_symmetry.space_group_name_H-M   'P 1'
#
loop_
_entity.id
_entity.type
_entity.pdbx_description
1 polymer ?
#
loop_
_entity_poly.entity_id
_entity_poly.type
_entity_poly.pdbx_seq_one_letter_code
_entity_poly.pdbx_strand_id
1 'polypeptide(L)'
;MSHPELFLRVLGALVDEVVDFSADLSREDVQRNSIIKDSMRGISPSNPSAPAPETTVMPRIFGSMVEIIRLASTCNAQNSDCSSSSASLAVLSFSTMKLYVSWVDINLIMHENVINAIFGSLTSRQGGVAEAAADCVLEIVNKGMDELMKLQLLQQLNLFEVLSTMSSSSLVLEIKLGEIVNAVGVQLLALFDNQPSVAAGFLQQWLQLTVKVLCHNSIEVSSQVFPCLSRFTMSLGKQRGFGGGGTDPANDLKAFLPTYLSCLYRQMQYPAGHVFEQGGAGASQGGGITRTSSIPSQIPGLGEGEDDSDDEETYRNSLRKMYSKIVRWHPDTTLEFVGMALSRLPAPLSSAPFPPCEAALRLLFHFQEGLSSKGGKLIGGGG
;
A
#
# COMPACT_ATOMS: atom_id res chain seq x y z
N MET A 1 -21.19 -29.20 -1.82
CA MET A 1 -21.29 -27.74 -2.03
C MET A 1 -22.46 -27.25 -1.22
N SER A 2 -22.24 -26.35 -0.27
CA SER A 2 -23.34 -25.81 0.56
C SER A 2 -24.19 -24.83 -0.26
N HIS A 3 -25.48 -24.65 0.07
CA HIS A 3 -26.34 -23.69 -0.64
C HIS A 3 -25.75 -22.25 -0.69
N PRO A 4 -25.14 -21.71 0.39
CA PRO A 4 -24.49 -20.40 0.37
C PRO A 4 -23.29 -20.33 -0.58
N GLU A 5 -22.49 -21.39 -0.64
CA GLU A 5 -21.34 -21.46 -1.55
C GLU A 5 -21.78 -21.41 -3.01
N LEU A 6 -22.82 -22.17 -3.38
CA LEU A 6 -23.38 -22.16 -4.74
C LEU A 6 -23.89 -20.77 -5.10
N PHE A 7 -24.62 -20.13 -4.19
CA PHE A 7 -25.10 -18.76 -4.38
C PHE A 7 -23.95 -17.79 -4.68
N LEU A 8 -22.89 -17.79 -3.88
CA LEU A 8 -21.74 -16.91 -4.09
C LEU A 8 -21.00 -17.19 -5.40
N ARG A 9 -20.83 -18.47 -5.79
CA ARG A 9 -20.19 -18.82 -7.07
C ARG A 9 -21.03 -18.41 -8.28
N VAL A 10 -22.36 -18.52 -8.20
CA VAL A 10 -23.26 -18.02 -9.26
C VAL A 10 -23.15 -16.50 -9.39
N LEU A 11 -23.06 -15.78 -8.26
CA LEU A 11 -22.83 -14.34 -8.28
C LEU A 11 -21.46 -13.95 -8.84
N GLY A 12 -20.41 -14.75 -8.60
CA GLY A 12 -19.11 -14.58 -9.23
C GLY A 12 -19.19 -14.76 -10.74
N ALA A 13 -19.76 -15.87 -11.21
CA ALA A 13 -19.94 -16.13 -12.64
C ALA A 13 -20.79 -15.06 -13.36
N LEU A 14 -21.76 -14.45 -12.65
CA LEU A 14 -22.52 -13.33 -13.19
C LEU A 14 -21.64 -12.10 -13.44
N VAL A 15 -20.69 -11.80 -12.55
CA VAL A 15 -19.75 -10.68 -12.72
C VAL A 15 -18.86 -10.95 -13.93
N ASP A 16 -18.28 -12.15 -14.02
CA ASP A 16 -17.35 -12.51 -15.11
C ASP A 16 -18.00 -12.31 -16.50
N GLU A 17 -19.31 -12.56 -16.63
CA GLU A 17 -20.05 -12.41 -17.90
C GLU A 17 -20.57 -10.98 -18.14
N VAL A 18 -20.99 -10.27 -17.08
CA VAL A 18 -21.75 -9.00 -17.21
C VAL A 18 -20.90 -7.77 -16.95
N VAL A 19 -19.89 -7.89 -16.10
CA VAL A 19 -19.12 -6.75 -15.56
C VAL A 19 -17.72 -6.71 -16.16
N ASP A 20 -17.04 -7.85 -16.26
CA ASP A 20 -15.68 -7.90 -16.74
C ASP A 20 -15.59 -7.49 -18.22
N PHE A 21 -14.64 -6.60 -18.49
CA PHE A 21 -14.41 -6.10 -19.83
C PHE A 21 -13.53 -7.08 -20.60
N SER A 22 -14.04 -7.59 -21.73
CA SER A 22 -13.23 -8.26 -22.74
C SER A 22 -13.14 -7.40 -24.00
N ALA A 23 -11.94 -7.25 -24.54
CA ALA A 23 -11.67 -6.47 -25.75
C ALA A 23 -12.40 -7.01 -26.99
N ASP A 24 -12.81 -8.28 -26.95
CA ASP A 24 -13.50 -8.97 -28.04
C ASP A 24 -15.03 -8.80 -27.99
N LEU A 25 -15.58 -8.11 -26.98
CA LEU A 25 -17.02 -7.93 -26.85
C LEU A 25 -17.58 -7.06 -27.96
N SER A 26 -18.67 -7.53 -28.57
CA SER A 26 -19.41 -6.75 -29.56
C SER A 26 -20.06 -5.52 -28.92
N ARG A 27 -20.39 -4.49 -29.72
CA ARG A 27 -21.15 -3.33 -29.22
C ARG A 27 -22.50 -3.72 -28.63
N GLU A 28 -23.11 -4.77 -29.17
CA GLU A 28 -24.40 -5.31 -28.72
C GLU A 28 -24.27 -5.97 -27.34
N ASP A 29 -23.17 -6.69 -27.10
CA ASP A 29 -22.87 -7.28 -25.79
C ASP A 29 -22.65 -6.24 -24.72
N VAL A 30 -21.89 -5.18 -25.02
CA VAL A 30 -21.67 -4.07 -24.08
C VAL A 30 -23.00 -3.40 -23.72
N GLN A 31 -23.87 -3.18 -24.70
CA GLN A 31 -25.19 -2.59 -24.46
C GLN A 31 -26.09 -3.51 -23.62
N ARG A 32 -26.14 -4.80 -23.94
CA ARG A 32 -26.85 -5.82 -23.16
C ARG A 32 -26.38 -5.84 -21.71
N ASN A 33 -25.06 -5.85 -21.49
CA ASN A 33 -24.45 -5.87 -20.16
C ASN A 33 -24.75 -4.58 -19.38
N SER A 34 -24.80 -3.42 -20.05
CA SER A 34 -25.25 -2.18 -19.40
C SER A 34 -26.68 -2.28 -18.91
N ILE A 35 -27.60 -2.79 -19.73
CA ILE A 35 -29.02 -2.95 -19.38
C ILE A 35 -29.19 -3.88 -18.18
N ILE A 36 -28.44 -4.98 -18.12
CA ILE A 36 -28.47 -5.90 -16.98
C ILE A 36 -28.00 -5.18 -15.71
N LYS A 37 -26.85 -4.49 -15.76
CA LYS A 37 -26.32 -3.73 -14.61
C LYS A 37 -27.30 -2.66 -14.14
N ASP A 38 -27.88 -1.90 -15.07
CA ASP A 38 -28.88 -0.88 -14.78
C ASP A 38 -30.12 -1.48 -14.13
N SER A 39 -30.64 -2.58 -14.66
CA SER A 39 -31.79 -3.29 -14.10
C SER A 39 -31.52 -3.79 -12.67
N MET A 40 -30.32 -4.31 -12.43
CA MET A 40 -29.91 -4.76 -11.09
C MET A 40 -29.77 -3.60 -10.10
N ARG A 41 -29.31 -2.42 -10.58
CA ARG A 41 -29.31 -1.16 -9.81
C ARG A 41 -30.71 -0.55 -9.67
N GLY A 42 -31.73 -1.14 -10.31
CA GLY A 42 -33.09 -0.64 -10.33
C GLY A 42 -33.33 0.52 -11.31
N ILE A 43 -32.34 0.91 -12.11
CA ILE A 43 -32.49 1.96 -13.10
C ILE A 43 -33.41 1.44 -14.22
N SER A 44 -34.55 2.12 -14.42
CA SER A 44 -35.54 1.76 -15.43
C SER A 44 -35.83 2.96 -16.33
N PRO A 45 -36.16 2.76 -17.63
CA PRO A 45 -36.49 3.86 -18.54
C PRO A 45 -37.64 4.75 -18.05
N SER A 46 -38.53 4.22 -17.21
CA SER A 46 -39.66 4.95 -16.61
C SER A 46 -39.29 5.75 -15.36
N ASN A 47 -38.13 5.50 -14.75
CA ASN A 47 -37.61 6.26 -13.61
C ASN A 47 -36.07 6.39 -13.72
N PRO A 48 -35.57 7.34 -14.54
CA PRO A 48 -34.14 7.59 -14.71
C PRO A 48 -33.47 8.21 -13.47
N SER A 49 -34.23 8.53 -12.41
CA SER A 49 -33.78 9.22 -11.19
C SER A 49 -33.65 8.31 -9.96
N ALA A 50 -33.57 6.99 -10.17
CA ALA A 50 -33.39 5.91 -9.19
C ALA A 50 -34.67 5.44 -8.44
N PRO A 51 -34.90 4.13 -8.30
CA PRO A 51 -35.63 3.61 -7.15
C PRO A 51 -34.69 3.63 -5.95
N ALA A 52 -35.23 4.02 -4.80
CA ALA A 52 -34.53 3.93 -3.53
C ALA A 52 -33.90 2.52 -3.37
N PRO A 53 -32.67 2.43 -2.84
CA PRO A 53 -31.88 1.20 -2.79
C PRO A 53 -32.70 -0.01 -2.35
N GLU A 54 -33.58 0.13 -1.35
CA GLU A 54 -34.39 -0.91 -0.72
C GLU A 54 -35.29 -1.74 -1.66
N THR A 55 -35.66 -1.22 -2.83
CA THR A 55 -36.57 -1.93 -3.76
C THR A 55 -35.84 -2.77 -4.82
N THR A 56 -34.51 -2.65 -4.89
CA THR A 56 -33.69 -3.29 -5.92
C THR A 56 -33.16 -4.66 -5.45
N VAL A 57 -32.63 -5.47 -6.38
CA VAL A 57 -32.05 -6.79 -6.04
C VAL A 57 -30.73 -6.63 -5.26
N MET A 58 -30.03 -5.51 -5.43
CA MET A 58 -28.69 -5.28 -4.89
C MET A 58 -28.60 -5.29 -3.35
N PRO A 59 -29.44 -4.57 -2.58
CA PRO A 59 -29.42 -4.68 -1.13
C PRO A 59 -29.77 -6.06 -0.61
N ARG A 60 -30.59 -6.83 -1.34
CA ARG A 60 -30.87 -8.22 -0.95
C ARG A 60 -29.64 -9.11 -1.14
N ILE A 61 -28.91 -8.91 -2.24
CA ILE A 61 -27.65 -9.60 -2.52
C ILE A 61 -26.62 -9.26 -1.42
N PHE A 62 -26.38 -7.97 -1.17
CA PHE A 62 -25.45 -7.52 -0.14
C PHE A 62 -25.89 -7.96 1.26
N GLY A 63 -27.19 -7.89 1.59
CA GLY A 63 -27.73 -8.39 2.85
C GLY A 63 -27.49 -9.89 3.04
N SER A 64 -27.62 -10.68 1.97
CA SER A 64 -27.32 -12.11 2.00
C SER A 64 -25.83 -12.38 2.24
N MET A 65 -24.94 -11.62 1.59
CA MET A 65 -23.49 -11.69 1.82
C MET A 65 -23.13 -11.33 3.27
N VAL A 66 -23.68 -10.22 3.79
CA VAL A 66 -23.46 -9.78 5.18
C VAL A 66 -23.95 -10.84 6.17
N GLU A 67 -25.09 -11.47 5.91
CA GLU A 67 -25.61 -12.54 6.77
C GLU A 67 -24.70 -13.77 6.75
N ILE A 68 -24.16 -14.17 5.58
CA ILE A 68 -23.19 -15.26 5.48
C ILE A 68 -21.93 -14.94 6.32
N ILE A 69 -21.40 -13.73 6.22
CA ILE A 69 -20.24 -13.26 6.99
C ILE A 69 -20.53 -13.29 8.49
N ARG A 70 -21.72 -12.82 8.90
CA ARG A 70 -22.15 -12.78 10.30
C ARG A 70 -22.28 -14.19 10.88
N LEU A 71 -22.93 -15.11 10.15
CA LEU A 71 -23.08 -16.50 10.56
C LEU A 71 -21.72 -17.18 10.71
N ALA A 72 -20.83 -16.98 9.73
CA ALA A 72 -19.47 -17.52 9.79
C ALA A 72 -18.69 -17.00 11.01
N SER A 73 -18.88 -15.75 11.39
CA SER A 73 -18.28 -15.15 12.58
C SER A 73 -18.80 -15.79 13.88
N THR A 74 -20.09 -16.13 13.97
CA THR A 74 -20.71 -16.72 15.17
C THR A 74 -20.39 -18.20 15.38
N CYS A 75 -20.23 -18.99 14.31
CA CYS A 75 -19.94 -20.42 14.39
C CYS A 75 -18.62 -20.72 15.12
N ASN A 76 -17.67 -19.78 15.09
CA ASN A 76 -16.38 -19.88 15.78
C ASN A 76 -16.48 -19.94 17.31
N ALA A 77 -17.57 -19.43 17.90
CA ALA A 77 -17.72 -19.39 19.36
C ALA A 77 -18.12 -20.74 19.98
N GLN A 78 -18.57 -21.72 19.18
CA GLN A 78 -19.26 -22.90 19.72
C GLN A 78 -18.71 -24.27 19.28
N ASN A 79 -17.87 -24.41 18.23
CA ASN A 79 -17.27 -25.72 17.83
C ASN A 79 -16.02 -25.58 16.93
N SER A 80 -14.93 -26.32 17.23
CA SER A 80 -13.62 -26.22 16.58
C SER A 80 -13.56 -26.71 15.12
N ASP A 81 -14.33 -27.74 14.76
CA ASP A 81 -14.24 -28.36 13.42
C ASP A 81 -15.01 -27.60 12.33
N CYS A 82 -15.93 -26.68 12.71
CA CYS A 82 -16.71 -25.88 11.76
C CYS A 82 -16.01 -24.56 11.35
N SER A 83 -14.90 -24.22 12.00
CA SER A 83 -14.22 -22.93 11.87
C SER A 83 -13.64 -22.72 10.47
N SER A 84 -12.97 -23.73 9.90
CA SER A 84 -12.32 -23.64 8.59
C SER A 84 -13.31 -23.50 7.42
N SER A 85 -14.42 -24.24 7.45
CA SER A 85 -15.46 -24.15 6.41
C SER A 85 -16.30 -22.87 6.52
N SER A 86 -16.42 -22.30 7.72
CA SER A 86 -17.13 -21.04 7.94
C SER A 86 -16.29 -19.85 7.50
N ALA A 87 -15.00 -19.85 7.85
CA ALA A 87 -14.05 -18.84 7.41
C ALA A 87 -13.93 -18.79 5.88
N SER A 88 -13.87 -19.94 5.20
CA SER A 88 -13.80 -19.99 3.74
C SER A 88 -15.06 -19.41 3.07
N LEU A 89 -16.25 -19.59 3.66
CA LEU A 89 -17.48 -18.95 3.18
C LEU A 89 -17.47 -17.44 3.39
N ALA A 90 -16.97 -16.96 4.53
CA ALA A 90 -16.80 -15.52 4.76
C ALA A 90 -15.81 -14.90 3.78
N VAL A 91 -14.66 -15.55 3.55
CA VAL A 91 -13.68 -15.15 2.54
C VAL A 91 -14.31 -15.10 1.16
N LEU A 92 -15.01 -16.16 0.74
CA LEU A 92 -15.69 -16.17 -0.55
C LEU A 92 -16.74 -15.06 -0.65
N SER A 93 -17.47 -14.79 0.43
CA SER A 93 -18.48 -13.73 0.48
C SER A 93 -17.86 -12.34 0.33
N PHE A 94 -16.75 -12.04 1.00
CA PHE A 94 -16.01 -10.79 0.81
C PHE A 94 -15.42 -10.69 -0.60
N SER A 95 -14.79 -11.75 -1.09
CA SER A 95 -14.26 -11.79 -2.47
C SER A 95 -15.35 -11.54 -3.50
N THR A 96 -16.54 -12.13 -3.34
CA THR A 96 -17.68 -11.82 -4.21
C THR A 96 -18.15 -10.38 -4.00
N MET A 97 -18.27 -9.88 -2.77
CA MET A 97 -18.69 -8.50 -2.50
C MET A 97 -17.78 -7.47 -3.18
N LYS A 98 -16.46 -7.69 -3.12
CA LYS A 98 -15.44 -6.86 -3.79
C LYS A 98 -15.76 -6.66 -5.28
N LEU A 99 -16.13 -7.72 -6.00
CA LEU A 99 -16.44 -7.66 -7.43
C LEU A 99 -17.61 -6.73 -7.77
N TYR A 100 -18.52 -6.49 -6.83
CA TYR A 100 -19.68 -5.62 -7.03
C TYR A 100 -19.38 -4.16 -6.68
N VAL A 101 -18.42 -3.88 -5.79
CA VAL A 101 -18.11 -2.53 -5.28
C VAL A 101 -17.84 -1.51 -6.39
N SER A 102 -17.15 -1.92 -7.47
CA SER A 102 -16.72 -1.02 -8.53
C SER A 102 -17.88 -0.35 -9.28
N TRP A 103 -19.03 -1.01 -9.44
CA TRP A 103 -20.13 -0.57 -10.32
C TRP A 103 -21.50 -0.39 -9.65
N VAL A 104 -21.66 -0.79 -8.38
CA VAL A 104 -22.87 -0.49 -7.60
C VAL A 104 -22.86 0.93 -7.03
N ASP A 105 -24.01 1.39 -6.54
CA ASP A 105 -24.16 2.67 -5.85
C ASP A 105 -23.33 2.70 -4.56
N ILE A 106 -22.61 3.80 -4.32
CA ILE A 106 -21.79 3.96 -3.11
C ILE A 106 -22.62 3.94 -1.82
N ASN A 107 -23.86 4.45 -1.85
CA ASN A 107 -24.74 4.48 -0.69
C ASN A 107 -25.13 3.09 -0.22
N LEU A 108 -25.20 2.11 -1.14
CA LEU A 108 -25.42 0.71 -0.77
C LEU A 108 -24.25 0.16 0.04
N ILE A 109 -23.02 0.51 -0.36
CA ILE A 109 -21.80 0.06 0.32
C ILE A 109 -21.64 0.77 1.67
N MET A 110 -22.00 2.05 1.73
CA MET A 110 -21.98 2.87 2.95
C MET A 110 -23.08 2.55 3.95
N HIS A 111 -23.99 1.63 3.61
CA HIS A 111 -25.00 1.17 4.55
C HIS A 111 -24.34 0.54 5.78
N GLU A 112 -24.82 0.91 6.98
CA GLU A 112 -24.21 0.56 8.27
C GLU A 112 -23.90 -0.95 8.40
N ASN A 113 -24.85 -1.82 8.03
CA ASN A 113 -24.65 -3.27 8.06
C ASN A 113 -23.45 -3.75 7.22
N VAL A 114 -23.21 -3.13 6.06
CA VAL A 114 -22.13 -3.52 5.14
C VAL A 114 -20.80 -3.03 5.67
N ILE A 115 -20.72 -1.75 6.06
CA ILE A 115 -19.51 -1.17 6.67
C ILE A 115 -19.13 -1.89 7.96
N ASN A 116 -20.09 -2.15 8.85
CA ASN A 116 -19.83 -2.88 10.10
C ASN A 116 -19.34 -4.31 9.85
N ALA A 117 -19.86 -4.98 8.82
CA ALA A 117 -19.37 -6.30 8.43
C ALA A 117 -17.92 -6.25 7.93
N ILE A 118 -17.60 -5.31 7.03
CA ILE A 118 -16.24 -5.14 6.47
C ILE A 118 -15.26 -4.75 7.58
N PHE A 119 -15.49 -3.64 8.26
CA PHE A 119 -14.56 -3.10 9.26
C PHE A 119 -14.49 -3.97 10.52
N GLY A 120 -15.59 -4.58 10.94
CA GLY A 120 -15.59 -5.55 12.04
C GLY A 120 -14.75 -6.79 11.73
N SER A 121 -14.66 -7.18 10.45
CA SER A 121 -13.89 -8.35 10.01
C SER A 121 -12.39 -8.09 9.84
N LEU A 122 -11.95 -6.83 9.79
CA LEU A 122 -10.54 -6.46 9.68
C LEU A 122 -9.69 -6.91 10.87
N THR A 123 -10.31 -7.15 12.03
CA THR A 123 -9.65 -7.67 13.24
C THR A 123 -9.85 -9.18 13.43
N SER A 124 -10.49 -9.84 12.46
CA SER A 124 -10.73 -11.27 12.50
C SER A 124 -9.42 -12.04 12.48
N ARG A 125 -9.30 -13.03 13.37
CA ARG A 125 -8.17 -13.97 13.39
C ARG A 125 -8.45 -15.24 12.58
N GLN A 126 -9.61 -15.29 11.91
CA GLN A 126 -9.98 -16.41 11.06
C GLN A 126 -9.21 -16.33 9.73
N GLY A 127 -8.69 -17.48 9.27
CA GLY A 127 -7.79 -17.53 8.13
C GLY A 127 -8.37 -16.86 6.88
N GLY A 128 -7.72 -15.79 6.42
CA GLY A 128 -8.05 -15.07 5.18
C GLY A 128 -9.17 -14.03 5.29
N VAL A 129 -9.94 -14.02 6.39
CA VAL A 129 -11.15 -13.17 6.49
C VAL A 129 -10.79 -11.69 6.58
N ALA A 130 -9.79 -11.34 7.39
CA ALA A 130 -9.34 -9.96 7.51
C ALA A 130 -8.68 -9.48 6.21
N GLU A 131 -7.93 -10.34 5.54
CA GLU A 131 -7.33 -10.05 4.23
C GLU A 131 -8.40 -9.79 3.16
N ALA A 132 -9.45 -10.62 3.09
CA ALA A 132 -10.54 -10.44 2.14
C ALA A 132 -11.37 -9.18 2.45
N ALA A 133 -11.58 -8.85 3.73
CA ALA A 133 -12.22 -7.60 4.13
C ALA A 133 -11.36 -6.37 3.74
N ALA A 134 -10.03 -6.45 3.89
CA ALA A 134 -9.11 -5.40 3.46
C ALA A 134 -9.15 -5.20 1.93
N ASP A 135 -9.30 -6.27 1.15
CA ASP A 135 -9.52 -6.17 -0.29
C ASP A 135 -10.82 -5.40 -0.65
N CYS A 136 -11.90 -5.59 0.12
CA CYS A 136 -13.11 -4.79 -0.05
C CYS A 136 -12.84 -3.31 0.27
N VAL A 137 -12.11 -3.00 1.34
CA VAL A 137 -11.74 -1.61 1.69
C VAL A 137 -10.93 -0.97 0.57
N LEU A 138 -9.93 -1.69 0.03
CA LEU A 138 -9.11 -1.21 -1.08
C LEU A 138 -9.97 -0.89 -2.31
N GLU A 139 -10.93 -1.74 -2.66
CA GLU A 139 -11.85 -1.51 -3.78
C GLU A 139 -12.75 -0.27 -3.56
N ILE A 140 -13.22 -0.05 -2.32
CA ILE A 140 -13.99 1.15 -1.95
C ILE A 140 -13.14 2.41 -2.13
N VAL A 141 -11.88 2.38 -1.70
CA VAL A 141 -10.95 3.50 -1.87
C VAL A 141 -10.69 3.76 -3.36
N ASN A 142 -10.50 2.70 -4.16
CA ASN A 142 -10.21 2.79 -5.60
C ASN A 142 -11.43 3.12 -6.47
N LYS A 143 -12.65 3.03 -5.94
CA LYS A 143 -13.88 3.35 -6.69
C LYS A 143 -13.82 4.76 -7.29
N GLY A 144 -13.98 4.88 -8.61
CA GLY A 144 -13.98 6.18 -9.29
C GLY A 144 -15.13 7.08 -8.82
N MET A 145 -14.82 8.30 -8.39
CA MET A 145 -15.77 9.37 -8.05
C MET A 145 -15.05 10.73 -8.00
N ASP A 146 -15.81 11.81 -7.87
CA ASP A 146 -15.27 13.16 -7.69
C ASP A 146 -14.34 13.27 -6.47
N GLU A 147 -13.30 14.09 -6.57
CA GLU A 147 -12.25 14.22 -5.56
C GLU A 147 -12.78 14.66 -4.19
N LEU A 148 -13.75 15.58 -4.17
CA LEU A 148 -14.35 16.07 -2.91
C LEU A 148 -15.28 15.01 -2.30
N MET A 149 -16.06 14.34 -3.14
CA MET A 149 -16.90 13.22 -2.68
C MET A 149 -16.05 12.07 -2.12
N LYS A 150 -14.89 11.78 -2.74
CA LYS A 150 -13.93 10.80 -2.24
C LYS A 150 -13.40 11.19 -0.86
N LEU A 151 -13.05 12.46 -0.65
CA LEU A 151 -12.58 12.92 0.65
C LEU A 151 -13.64 12.73 1.73
N GLN A 152 -14.89 13.14 1.45
CA GLN A 152 -16.02 12.95 2.36
C GLN A 152 -16.25 11.47 2.69
N LEU A 153 -16.16 10.59 1.69
CA LEU A 153 -16.25 9.15 1.90
C LEU A 153 -15.16 8.64 2.86
N LEU A 154 -13.90 9.01 2.64
CA LEU A 154 -12.78 8.59 3.50
C LEU A 154 -12.96 9.07 4.94
N GLN A 155 -13.54 10.25 5.15
CA GLN A 155 -13.90 10.76 6.48
C GLN A 155 -15.04 9.96 7.11
N GLN A 156 -16.11 9.70 6.36
CA GLN A 156 -17.27 8.95 6.86
C GLN A 156 -16.90 7.52 7.26
N LEU A 157 -15.96 6.90 6.55
CA LEU A 157 -15.41 5.59 6.89
C LEU A 157 -14.49 5.61 8.12
N ASN A 158 -14.13 6.79 8.61
CA ASN A 158 -13.12 6.99 9.65
C ASN A 158 -11.81 6.24 9.36
N LEU A 159 -11.42 6.19 8.08
CA LEU A 159 -10.41 5.25 7.62
C LEU A 159 -9.02 5.55 8.21
N PHE A 160 -8.70 6.82 8.44
CA PHE A 160 -7.42 7.21 9.06
C PHE A 160 -7.26 6.65 10.48
N GLU A 161 -8.32 6.71 11.29
CA GLU A 161 -8.31 6.19 12.66
C GLU A 161 -8.18 4.66 12.66
N VAL A 162 -8.98 3.99 11.83
CA VAL A 162 -8.93 2.52 11.69
C VAL A 162 -7.52 2.08 11.31
N LEU A 163 -6.93 2.63 10.24
CA LEU A 163 -5.58 2.24 9.80
C LEU A 163 -4.49 2.58 10.83
N SER A 164 -4.68 3.64 11.62
CA SER A 164 -3.71 4.04 12.64
C SER A 164 -3.68 3.06 13.82
N THR A 165 -4.85 2.57 14.24
CA THR A 165 -5.02 1.72 15.43
C THR A 165 -4.77 0.24 15.14
N MET A 166 -4.88 -0.18 13.87
CA MET A 166 -4.66 -1.56 13.49
C MET A 166 -3.20 -1.99 13.69
N SER A 167 -3.06 -3.14 14.35
CA SER A 167 -1.84 -3.93 14.45
C SER A 167 -2.18 -5.37 14.06
N SER A 168 -1.49 -5.91 13.07
CA SER A 168 -1.69 -7.27 12.58
C SER A 168 -0.48 -8.14 12.96
N SER A 169 -0.69 -9.45 13.05
CA SER A 169 0.40 -10.43 13.06
C SER A 169 0.54 -11.16 11.72
N SER A 170 -0.38 -10.92 10.78
CA SER A 170 -0.37 -11.46 9.41
C SER A 170 0.35 -10.47 8.50
N LEU A 171 1.49 -10.88 7.96
CA LEU A 171 2.26 -10.09 6.98
C LEU A 171 1.42 -9.77 5.75
N VAL A 172 0.60 -10.72 5.28
CA VAL A 172 -0.30 -10.53 4.12
C VAL A 172 -1.29 -9.39 4.37
N LEU A 173 -1.86 -9.33 5.57
CA LEU A 173 -2.75 -8.23 5.94
C LEU A 173 -1.97 -6.90 6.04
N GLU A 174 -0.76 -6.89 6.58
CA GLU A 174 0.06 -5.66 6.64
C GLU A 174 0.41 -5.12 5.25
N ILE A 175 0.68 -6.00 4.28
CA ILE A 175 0.89 -5.63 2.88
C ILE A 175 -0.38 -4.95 2.34
N LYS A 176 -1.56 -5.57 2.50
CA LYS A 176 -2.84 -5.00 2.06
C LYS A 176 -3.16 -3.67 2.74
N LEU A 177 -2.85 -3.52 4.03
CA LEU A 177 -3.00 -2.25 4.72
C LEU A 177 -2.06 -1.18 4.13
N GLY A 178 -0.84 -1.56 3.76
CA GLY A 178 0.10 -0.70 3.02
C GLY A 178 -0.46 -0.28 1.66
N GLU A 179 -1.06 -1.20 0.91
CA GLU A 179 -1.74 -0.91 -0.37
C GLU A 179 -2.89 0.10 -0.18
N ILE A 180 -3.70 -0.05 0.89
CA ILE A 180 -4.77 0.90 1.22
C ILE A 180 -4.19 2.28 1.55
N VAL A 181 -3.13 2.36 2.36
CA VAL A 181 -2.46 3.63 2.69
C VAL A 181 -1.92 4.30 1.42
N ASN A 182 -1.35 3.52 0.51
CA ASN A 182 -0.90 4.01 -0.79
C ASN A 182 -2.07 4.52 -1.65
N ALA A 183 -3.16 3.76 -1.75
CA ALA A 183 -4.35 4.14 -2.50
C ALA A 183 -4.98 5.43 -1.96
N VAL A 184 -5.13 5.55 -0.63
CA VAL A 184 -5.58 6.80 0.03
C VAL A 184 -4.65 7.96 -0.33
N GLY A 185 -3.33 7.73 -0.29
CA GLY A 185 -2.35 8.73 -0.70
C GLY A 185 -2.52 9.20 -2.13
N VAL A 186 -2.73 8.29 -3.07
CA VAL A 186 -2.98 8.62 -4.49
C VAL A 186 -4.21 9.53 -4.64
N GLN A 187 -5.31 9.24 -3.93
CA GLN A 187 -6.53 10.06 -3.97
C GLN A 187 -6.30 11.43 -3.33
N LEU A 188 -5.69 11.48 -2.15
CA LEU A 188 -5.39 12.73 -1.45
C LEU A 188 -4.42 13.62 -2.23
N LEU A 189 -3.42 13.04 -2.89
CA LEU A 189 -2.45 13.80 -3.69
C LEU A 189 -3.05 14.35 -4.99
N ALA A 190 -4.10 13.71 -5.52
CA ALA A 190 -4.88 14.31 -6.61
C ALA A 190 -5.59 15.58 -6.13
N LEU A 191 -6.28 15.48 -4.99
CA LEU A 191 -6.92 16.65 -4.38
C LEU A 191 -5.90 17.71 -3.97
N PHE A 192 -4.75 17.35 -3.42
CA PHE A 192 -3.71 18.28 -3.01
C PHE A 192 -3.11 19.06 -4.19
N ASP A 193 -2.96 18.42 -5.36
CA ASP A 193 -2.50 19.09 -6.57
C ASP A 193 -3.49 20.20 -7.00
N ASN A 194 -4.79 19.99 -6.80
CA ASN A 194 -5.86 20.90 -7.24
C ASN A 194 -6.31 21.92 -6.17
N GLN A 195 -6.41 21.49 -4.92
CA GLN A 195 -6.97 22.21 -3.76
C GLN A 195 -6.14 21.96 -2.49
N PRO A 196 -4.92 22.52 -2.38
CA PRO A 196 -3.98 22.20 -1.30
C PRO A 196 -4.50 22.59 0.09
N SER A 197 -5.28 23.67 0.20
CA SER A 197 -5.84 24.15 1.47
C SER A 197 -6.83 23.17 2.09
N VAL A 198 -7.65 22.50 1.28
CA VAL A 198 -8.61 21.48 1.75
C VAL A 198 -7.90 20.19 2.13
N ALA A 199 -6.88 19.80 1.36
CA ALA A 199 -6.15 18.56 1.57
C ALA A 199 -5.18 18.59 2.77
N ALA A 200 -4.71 19.77 3.21
CA ALA A 200 -3.63 19.91 4.20
C ALA A 200 -3.85 19.12 5.50
N GLY A 201 -5.04 19.20 6.11
CA GLY A 201 -5.34 18.49 7.36
C GLY A 201 -5.32 16.96 7.22
N PHE A 202 -5.76 16.44 6.07
CA PHE A 202 -5.74 15.01 5.77
C PHE A 202 -4.36 14.53 5.36
N LEU A 203 -3.61 15.38 4.66
CA LEU A 203 -2.23 15.10 4.27
C LEU A 203 -1.38 14.81 5.51
N GLN A 204 -1.51 15.58 6.59
CA GLN A 204 -0.79 15.31 7.83
C GLN A 204 -1.13 13.94 8.42
N GLN A 205 -2.41 13.56 8.49
CA GLN A 205 -2.84 12.25 9.00
C GLN A 205 -2.30 11.11 8.13
N TRP A 206 -2.40 11.26 6.81
CA TRP A 206 -1.88 10.30 5.85
C TRP A 206 -0.35 10.15 5.93
N LEU A 207 0.38 11.23 6.15
CA LEU A 207 1.85 11.21 6.31
C LEU A 207 2.25 10.37 7.53
N GLN A 208 1.51 10.44 8.64
CA GLN A 208 1.77 9.60 9.82
C GLN A 208 1.57 8.11 9.52
N LEU A 209 0.49 7.75 8.81
CA LEU A 209 0.25 6.37 8.37
C LEU A 209 1.33 5.87 7.41
N THR A 210 1.71 6.71 6.45
CA THR A 210 2.73 6.41 5.45
C THR A 210 4.09 6.12 6.11
N VAL A 211 4.46 6.90 7.12
CA VAL A 211 5.68 6.64 7.90
C VAL A 211 5.59 5.33 8.65
N LYS A 212 4.46 5.01 9.28
CA LYS A 212 4.26 3.73 9.98
C LYS A 212 4.50 2.54 9.04
N VAL A 213 3.98 2.60 7.81
CA VAL A 213 4.18 1.56 6.78
C VAL A 213 5.61 1.54 6.26
N LEU A 214 6.18 2.70 5.93
CA LEU A 214 7.57 2.81 5.44
C LEU A 214 8.61 2.32 6.47
N CYS A 215 8.38 2.56 7.75
CA CYS A 215 9.27 2.14 8.82
C CYS A 215 9.07 0.66 9.21
N HIS A 216 8.25 -0.10 8.48
CA HIS A 216 8.00 -1.52 8.75
C HIS A 216 9.23 -2.39 8.49
N ASN A 217 9.38 -3.49 9.22
CA ASN A 217 10.58 -4.34 9.12
C ASN A 217 10.63 -5.16 7.82
N SER A 218 9.48 -5.48 7.23
CA SER A 218 9.41 -6.19 5.95
C SER A 218 9.50 -5.20 4.78
N ILE A 219 10.38 -5.51 3.82
CA ILE A 219 10.53 -4.75 2.57
C ILE A 219 9.24 -4.78 1.73
N GLU A 220 8.48 -5.86 1.78
CA GLU A 220 7.22 -6.01 1.05
C GLU A 220 6.17 -5.01 1.54
N VAL A 221 6.07 -4.82 2.87
CA VAL A 221 5.14 -3.85 3.47
C VAL A 221 5.60 -2.42 3.21
N SER A 222 6.89 -2.14 3.46
CA SER A 222 7.45 -0.80 3.29
C SER A 222 7.38 -0.30 1.85
N SER A 223 7.62 -1.19 0.88
CA SER A 223 7.59 -0.84 -0.55
C SER A 223 6.20 -0.43 -1.06
N GLN A 224 5.12 -0.83 -0.37
CA GLN A 224 3.74 -0.49 -0.78
C GLN A 224 3.50 1.01 -0.89
N VAL A 225 4.15 1.83 -0.06
CA VAL A 225 3.97 3.29 -0.06
C VAL A 225 4.95 4.04 -0.97
N PHE A 226 5.84 3.35 -1.67
CA PHE A 226 6.80 4.01 -2.57
C PHE A 226 6.11 4.78 -3.73
N PRO A 227 5.06 4.26 -4.38
CA PRO A 227 4.39 4.97 -5.47
C PRO A 227 3.81 6.32 -5.02
N CYS A 228 3.05 6.33 -3.91
CA CYS A 228 2.47 7.56 -3.38
C CYS A 228 3.53 8.53 -2.82
N LEU A 229 4.58 8.06 -2.15
CA LEU A 229 5.70 8.91 -1.71
C LEU A 229 6.43 9.56 -2.89
N SER A 230 6.68 8.79 -3.95
CA SER A 230 7.28 9.30 -5.19
C SER A 230 6.39 10.39 -5.82
N ARG A 231 5.07 10.18 -5.87
CA ARG A 231 4.10 11.19 -6.34
C ARG A 231 4.10 12.42 -5.43
N PHE A 232 4.10 12.23 -4.11
CA PHE A 232 4.10 13.32 -3.14
C PHE A 232 5.28 14.26 -3.34
N THR A 233 6.50 13.73 -3.51
CA THR A 233 7.68 14.56 -3.80
C THR A 233 7.56 15.36 -5.10
N MET A 234 6.82 14.86 -6.11
CA MET A 234 6.56 15.59 -7.35
C MET A 234 5.49 16.68 -7.15
N SER A 235 4.41 16.37 -6.43
CA SER A 235 3.34 17.30 -6.08
C SER A 235 3.87 18.51 -5.30
N LEU A 236 4.74 18.28 -4.31
CA LEU A 236 5.43 19.35 -3.57
C LEU A 236 6.23 20.28 -4.49
N GLY A 237 6.88 19.71 -5.51
CA GLY A 237 7.61 20.47 -6.50
C GLY A 237 6.73 21.41 -7.33
N LYS A 238 5.52 20.97 -7.69
CA LYS A 238 4.55 21.79 -8.43
C LYS A 238 4.08 22.99 -7.60
N GLN A 239 3.77 22.77 -6.33
CA GLN A 239 3.22 23.82 -5.45
C GLN A 239 4.19 24.99 -5.25
N ARG A 240 5.50 24.73 -5.23
CA ARG A 240 6.53 25.79 -5.08
C ARG A 240 6.77 26.60 -6.36
N GLY A 241 6.34 26.12 -7.53
CA GLY A 241 6.39 26.86 -8.79
C GLY A 241 5.38 28.01 -8.86
N PHE A 242 4.32 27.95 -8.05
CA PHE A 242 3.34 29.01 -7.85
C PHE A 242 3.72 29.83 -6.62
N GLY A 243 4.44 30.93 -6.80
CA GLY A 243 4.85 31.85 -5.73
C GLY A 243 3.68 32.60 -5.08
N GLY A 244 2.88 31.92 -4.25
CA GLY A 244 1.77 32.50 -3.50
C GLY A 244 1.88 32.19 -2.00
N GLY A 245 2.09 33.22 -1.18
CA GLY A 245 2.20 33.15 0.28
C GLY A 245 0.87 32.89 1.00
N GLY A 246 0.24 31.75 0.73
CA GLY A 246 -0.75 31.13 1.62
C GLY A 246 -0.06 30.10 2.51
N THR A 247 -0.62 29.83 3.70
CA THR A 247 -0.19 28.82 4.69
C THR A 247 0.64 27.70 4.06
N ASP A 248 1.96 27.78 4.26
CA ASP A 248 2.92 27.05 3.43
C ASP A 248 2.86 25.55 3.72
N PRO A 249 2.33 24.69 2.83
CA PRO A 249 2.40 23.24 3.01
C PRO A 249 3.87 22.75 3.12
N ALA A 250 4.87 23.59 2.78
CA ALA A 250 6.27 23.31 3.05
C ALA A 250 6.66 23.37 4.54
N ASN A 251 5.91 24.04 5.41
CA ASN A 251 6.18 24.03 6.86
C ASN A 251 5.76 22.71 7.52
N ASP A 252 4.60 22.17 7.15
CA ASP A 252 4.17 20.85 7.62
C ASP A 252 5.07 19.73 7.07
N LEU A 253 5.56 19.91 5.84
CA LEU A 253 6.57 19.03 5.25
C LEU A 253 7.90 19.08 5.99
N LYS A 254 8.40 20.27 6.37
CA LYS A 254 9.64 20.38 7.15
C LYS A 254 9.55 19.65 8.48
N ALA A 255 8.38 19.65 9.12
CA ALA A 255 8.14 18.87 10.34
C ALA A 255 8.15 17.35 10.09
N PHE A 256 7.73 16.91 8.90
CA PHE A 256 7.72 15.51 8.49
C PHE A 256 9.10 14.95 8.09
N LEU A 257 9.95 15.78 7.47
CA LEU A 257 11.22 15.36 6.88
C LEU A 257 12.17 14.61 7.84
N PRO A 258 12.39 15.03 9.10
CA PRO A 258 13.29 14.31 10.00
C PRO A 258 12.86 12.86 10.25
N THR A 259 11.56 12.63 10.42
CA THR A 259 11.00 11.28 10.62
C THR A 259 11.13 10.44 9.36
N TYR A 260 10.84 11.03 8.19
CA TYR A 260 10.99 10.37 6.91
C TYR A 260 12.44 9.98 6.62
N LEU A 261 13.39 10.89 6.82
CA LEU A 261 14.83 10.64 6.68
C LEU A 261 15.32 9.58 7.68
N SER A 262 14.79 9.57 8.90
CA SER A 262 15.09 8.53 9.90
C SER A 262 14.60 7.15 9.44
N CYS A 263 13.39 7.05 8.86
CA CYS A 263 12.90 5.81 8.28
C CYS A 263 13.76 5.38 7.08
N LEU A 264 14.08 6.28 6.15
CA LEU A 264 14.94 5.96 5.00
C LEU A 264 16.32 5.47 5.46
N TYR A 265 16.92 6.13 6.45
CA TYR A 265 18.19 5.71 7.04
C TYR A 265 18.10 4.29 7.63
N ARG A 266 17.03 3.99 8.38
CA ARG A 266 16.82 2.65 8.94
C ARG A 266 16.63 1.61 7.83
N GLN A 267 15.78 1.89 6.85
CA GLN A 267 15.46 0.98 5.75
C GLN A 267 16.63 0.75 4.78
N MET A 268 17.60 1.68 4.74
CA MET A 268 18.81 1.53 3.93
C MET A 268 19.87 0.62 4.55
N GLN A 269 19.78 0.33 5.85
CA GLN A 269 20.74 -0.52 6.56
C GLN A 269 20.59 -1.97 6.11
N TYR A 270 21.72 -2.65 5.95
CA TYR A 270 21.73 -4.10 5.77
C TYR A 270 21.19 -4.82 7.02
N PRO A 271 20.53 -5.99 6.86
CA PRO A 271 20.20 -6.86 7.98
C PRO A 271 21.43 -7.20 8.83
N ALA A 272 21.22 -7.35 10.14
CA ALA A 272 22.31 -7.73 11.05
C ALA A 272 22.85 -9.12 10.67
N GLY A 273 24.14 -9.20 10.33
CA GLY A 273 24.78 -10.45 9.90
C GLY A 273 24.76 -10.72 8.40
N HIS A 274 24.32 -9.76 7.57
CA HIS A 274 24.42 -9.88 6.11
C HIS A 274 25.85 -10.20 5.67
N VAL A 275 26.01 -11.30 4.95
CA VAL A 275 27.29 -11.75 4.39
C VAL A 275 27.39 -11.27 2.96
N PHE A 276 28.40 -10.45 2.66
CA PHE A 276 28.67 -10.07 1.28
C PHE A 276 29.23 -11.29 0.54
N GLU A 277 28.58 -11.68 -0.55
CA GLU A 277 29.21 -12.59 -1.49
C GLU A 277 30.50 -11.94 -1.98
N GLN A 278 31.64 -12.58 -1.69
CA GLN A 278 32.88 -12.21 -2.33
C GLN A 278 32.72 -12.58 -3.80
N GLY A 279 32.39 -11.58 -4.62
CA GLY A 279 32.40 -11.71 -6.07
C GLY A 279 33.68 -12.43 -6.47
N GLY A 280 33.54 -13.54 -7.20
CA GLY A 280 34.62 -14.43 -7.61
C GLY A 280 35.68 -13.70 -8.41
N ALA A 281 36.59 -13.02 -7.71
CA ALA A 281 37.89 -12.67 -8.24
C ALA A 281 38.67 -13.97 -8.26
N GLY A 282 38.80 -14.55 -9.45
CA GLY A 282 39.71 -15.66 -9.71
C GLY A 282 41.13 -15.30 -9.30
N ALA A 283 41.49 -15.59 -8.06
CA ALA A 283 42.86 -15.63 -7.59
C ALA A 283 43.26 -17.10 -7.52
N SER A 284 43.80 -17.60 -8.63
CA SER A 284 44.63 -18.79 -8.61
C SER A 284 45.86 -18.50 -7.76
N GLN A 285 45.92 -19.05 -6.55
CA GLN A 285 47.19 -19.45 -5.95
C GLN A 285 46.94 -20.48 -4.86
N GLY A 286 47.62 -21.62 -5.02
CA GLY A 286 47.41 -22.83 -4.25
C GLY A 286 48.07 -22.84 -2.89
N GLY A 287 47.68 -23.85 -2.12
CA GLY A 287 48.55 -24.48 -1.14
C GLY A 287 48.05 -24.43 0.30
N GLY A 288 47.29 -25.45 0.69
CA GLY A 288 47.72 -26.27 1.82
C GLY A 288 46.97 -26.15 3.15
N ILE A 289 46.28 -27.25 3.44
CA ILE A 289 46.17 -27.96 4.73
C ILE A 289 44.88 -27.75 5.53
N THR A 290 44.38 -28.91 5.94
CA THR A 290 43.05 -29.33 6.33
C THR A 290 42.87 -29.50 7.85
N ARG A 291 41.58 -29.67 8.22
CA ARG A 291 40.96 -30.32 9.41
C ARG A 291 40.44 -29.33 10.45
N THR A 292 39.19 -29.42 10.91
CA THR A 292 38.33 -30.58 11.28
C THR A 292 36.83 -30.23 11.06
N SER A 293 36.00 -31.01 10.35
CA SER A 293 35.08 -32.07 10.84
C SER A 293 34.20 -31.61 12.03
N SER A 294 32.87 -31.70 12.11
CA SER A 294 31.85 -32.54 11.45
C SER A 294 30.44 -32.03 11.84
N ILE A 295 29.47 -31.91 10.92
CA ILE A 295 28.03 -32.21 11.12
C ILE A 295 27.45 -32.60 9.74
N PRO A 296 26.63 -33.66 9.60
CA PRO A 296 26.17 -34.17 8.31
C PRO A 296 24.96 -33.40 7.77
N SER A 297 24.97 -33.25 6.44
CA SER A 297 23.91 -32.78 5.56
C SER A 297 22.70 -33.73 5.53
N GLN A 298 21.48 -33.16 5.44
CA GLN A 298 20.42 -33.54 4.50
C GLN A 298 19.09 -32.82 4.81
N ILE A 299 18.72 -31.81 4.00
CA ILE A 299 17.39 -31.70 3.37
C ILE A 299 17.63 -31.08 1.98
N PRO A 300 17.16 -31.69 0.88
CA PRO A 300 17.33 -31.15 -0.47
C PRO A 300 16.17 -30.21 -0.83
N GLY A 301 16.50 -29.00 -1.28
CA GLY A 301 15.59 -28.15 -2.06
C GLY A 301 15.16 -26.85 -1.40
N LEU A 302 16.05 -25.86 -1.35
CA LEU A 302 15.70 -24.44 -1.33
C LEU A 302 16.78 -23.70 -2.14
N GLY A 303 16.40 -23.19 -3.31
CA GLY A 303 17.21 -22.26 -4.09
C GLY A 303 17.07 -20.86 -3.49
N GLU A 304 17.58 -20.67 -2.28
CA GLU A 304 17.65 -19.38 -1.60
C GLU A 304 19.04 -18.80 -1.86
N GLY A 305 19.17 -17.79 -2.72
CA GLY A 305 20.48 -17.16 -2.94
C GLY A 305 20.52 -16.03 -3.97
N GLU A 306 19.89 -16.18 -5.13
CA GLU A 306 19.96 -15.15 -6.19
C GLU A 306 18.74 -14.19 -6.18
N ASP A 307 17.51 -14.71 -6.09
CA ASP A 307 16.28 -13.88 -6.20
C ASP A 307 16.13 -12.88 -5.04
N ASP A 308 16.40 -13.29 -3.79
CA ASP A 308 16.24 -12.42 -2.61
C ASP A 308 17.26 -11.25 -2.60
N SER A 309 18.46 -11.48 -3.13
CA SER A 309 19.52 -10.48 -3.27
C SER A 309 19.09 -9.36 -4.23
N ASP A 310 18.51 -9.74 -5.36
CA ASP A 310 18.08 -8.82 -6.41
C ASP A 310 16.88 -7.96 -5.96
N ASP A 311 15.97 -8.53 -5.16
CA ASP A 311 14.85 -7.82 -4.57
C ASP A 311 15.30 -6.78 -3.53
N GLU A 312 16.25 -7.14 -2.65
CA GLU A 312 16.84 -6.21 -1.68
C GLU A 312 17.57 -5.05 -2.37
N GLU A 313 18.35 -5.33 -3.42
CA GLU A 313 19.04 -4.30 -4.19
C GLU A 313 18.04 -3.37 -4.90
N THR A 314 17.00 -3.93 -5.52
CA THR A 314 15.93 -3.17 -6.17
C THR A 314 15.18 -2.27 -5.18
N TYR A 315 14.91 -2.78 -3.98
CA TYR A 315 14.31 -2.03 -2.89
C TYR A 315 15.21 -0.85 -2.46
N ARG A 316 16.50 -1.10 -2.21
CA ARG A 316 17.46 -0.04 -1.81
C ARG A 316 17.71 0.98 -2.91
N ASN A 317 17.67 0.56 -4.18
CA ASN A 317 17.71 1.48 -5.32
C ASN A 317 16.48 2.40 -5.37
N SER A 318 15.30 1.89 -4.99
CA SER A 318 14.09 2.71 -4.88
C SER A 318 14.18 3.70 -3.72
N LEU A 319 14.70 3.29 -2.55
CA LEU A 319 15.00 4.19 -1.43
C LEU A 319 15.98 5.30 -1.82
N ARG A 320 17.07 4.96 -2.53
CA ARG A 320 18.03 5.93 -3.06
C ARG A 320 17.34 6.97 -3.95
N LYS A 321 16.51 6.54 -4.90
CA LYS A 321 15.78 7.46 -5.79
C LYS A 321 14.89 8.43 -5.00
N MET A 322 14.20 7.94 -3.97
CA MET A 322 13.40 8.80 -3.09
C MET A 322 14.28 9.77 -2.29
N TYR A 323 15.38 9.29 -1.71
CA TYR A 323 16.34 10.12 -0.99
C TYR A 323 16.93 11.24 -1.86
N SER A 324 17.39 10.93 -3.08
CA SER A 324 17.91 11.92 -4.02
C SER A 324 16.88 12.99 -4.38
N LYS A 325 15.59 12.63 -4.47
CA LYS A 325 14.52 13.61 -4.65
C LYS A 325 14.44 14.54 -3.44
N ILE A 326 14.44 14.03 -2.21
CA ILE A 326 14.38 14.85 -0.98
C ILE A 326 15.57 15.81 -0.90
N VAL A 327 16.79 15.32 -1.14
CA VAL A 327 18.02 16.14 -1.15
C VAL A 327 17.88 17.33 -2.09
N ARG A 328 17.29 17.10 -3.28
CA ARG A 328 17.05 18.15 -4.27
C ARG A 328 16.11 19.25 -3.76
N TRP A 329 15.12 18.88 -2.95
CA TRP A 329 14.11 19.80 -2.44
C TRP A 329 14.52 20.49 -1.13
N HIS A 330 15.24 19.78 -0.25
CA HIS A 330 15.61 20.19 1.10
C HIS A 330 17.07 19.81 1.43
N PRO A 331 18.07 20.41 0.75
CA PRO A 331 19.47 20.05 0.93
C PRO A 331 19.99 20.33 2.34
N ASP A 332 19.61 21.47 2.93
CA ASP A 332 20.10 21.90 4.25
C ASP A 332 19.64 20.95 5.36
N THR A 333 18.33 20.68 5.44
CA THR A 333 17.75 19.75 6.42
C THR A 333 18.29 18.33 6.24
N THR A 334 18.54 17.91 4.99
CA THR A 334 19.07 16.58 4.72
C THR A 334 20.55 16.49 5.13
N LEU A 335 21.34 17.54 4.88
CA LEU A 335 22.75 17.60 5.30
C LEU A 335 22.88 17.61 6.81
N GLU A 336 22.04 18.38 7.51
CA GLU A 336 21.97 18.40 8.97
C GLU A 336 21.67 16.99 9.51
N PHE A 337 20.70 16.29 8.91
CA PHE A 337 20.39 14.91 9.27
C PHE A 337 21.56 13.95 9.05
N VAL A 338 22.24 14.02 7.89
CA VAL A 338 23.43 13.19 7.61
C VAL A 338 24.54 13.48 8.61
N GLY A 339 24.78 14.75 8.94
CA GLY A 339 25.75 15.15 9.96
C GLY A 339 25.41 14.57 11.33
N MET A 340 24.13 14.60 11.73
CA MET A 340 23.66 13.95 12.96
C MET A 340 23.85 12.43 12.93
N ALA A 341 23.55 11.77 11.82
CA ALA A 341 23.71 10.32 11.67
C ALA A 341 25.18 9.90 11.82
N LEU A 342 26.11 10.62 11.18
CA LEU A 342 27.55 10.39 11.30
C LEU A 342 28.06 10.66 12.73
N SER A 343 27.56 11.70 13.38
CA SER A 343 27.96 12.06 14.75
C SER A 343 27.50 11.04 15.81
N ARG A 344 26.50 10.20 15.49
CA ARG A 344 26.02 9.13 16.37
C ARG A 344 26.84 7.84 16.26
N LEU A 345 27.71 7.71 15.26
CA LEU A 345 28.58 6.55 15.12
C LEU A 345 29.65 6.56 16.23
N PRO A 346 29.95 5.42 16.86
CA PRO A 346 30.99 5.36 17.88
C PRO A 346 32.38 5.65 17.28
N ALA A 347 33.23 6.30 18.07
CA ALA A 347 34.62 6.55 17.74
C ALA A 347 35.52 5.55 18.49
N PRO A 348 36.51 4.91 17.82
CA PRO A 348 36.84 5.01 16.39
C PRO A 348 35.82 4.29 15.49
N LEU A 349 35.70 4.71 14.22
CA LEU A 349 34.80 4.08 13.25
C LEU A 349 35.06 2.58 13.05
N SER A 350 36.26 2.09 13.35
CA SER A 350 36.59 0.67 13.36
C SER A 350 35.81 -0.14 14.41
N SER A 351 35.28 0.52 15.44
CA SER A 351 34.41 -0.08 16.46
C SER A 351 32.92 0.05 16.13
N ALA A 352 32.58 0.78 15.06
CA ALA A 352 31.18 1.00 14.68
C ALA A 352 30.58 -0.25 14.04
N PRO A 353 29.32 -0.60 14.39
CA PRO A 353 28.63 -1.68 13.70
C PRO A 353 28.48 -1.33 12.21
N PHE A 354 28.70 -2.34 11.37
CA PHE A 354 28.73 -2.16 9.92
C PHE A 354 27.43 -1.56 9.35
N PRO A 355 26.21 -2.05 9.66
CA PRO A 355 24.99 -1.55 9.03
C PRO A 355 24.72 -0.04 9.19
N PRO A 356 24.77 0.55 10.40
CA PRO A 356 24.53 1.99 10.55
C PRO A 356 25.67 2.85 9.98
N CYS A 357 26.92 2.35 9.99
CA CYS A 357 28.07 3.02 9.39
C CYS A 357 27.93 3.08 7.87
N GLU A 358 27.65 1.94 7.25
CA GLU A 358 27.45 1.80 5.81
C GLU A 358 26.29 2.68 5.32
N ALA A 359 25.13 2.63 5.99
CA ALA A 359 23.99 3.44 5.60
C ALA A 359 24.27 4.94 5.70
N ALA A 360 24.98 5.39 6.73
CA ALA A 360 25.32 6.82 6.90
C ALA A 360 26.29 7.29 5.80
N LEU A 361 27.32 6.50 5.50
CA LEU A 361 28.26 6.77 4.42
C LEU A 361 27.56 6.73 3.04
N ARG A 362 26.62 5.81 2.83
CA ARG A 362 25.83 5.71 1.61
C ARG A 362 24.91 6.92 1.41
N LEU A 363 24.25 7.40 2.47
CA LEU A 363 23.48 8.65 2.43
C LEU A 363 24.35 9.85 2.07
N LEU A 364 25.57 9.94 2.62
CA LEU A 364 26.54 10.99 2.29
C LEU A 364 27.00 10.89 0.84
N PHE A 365 27.30 9.68 0.35
CA PHE A 365 27.71 9.45 -1.03
C PHE A 365 26.63 9.89 -2.03
N HIS A 366 25.37 9.50 -1.80
CA HIS A 366 24.25 9.87 -2.68
C HIS A 366 23.75 11.31 -2.46
N PHE A 367 24.18 12.01 -1.41
CA PHE A 367 23.83 13.40 -1.19
C PHE A 367 24.30 14.28 -2.36
N GLN A 368 25.53 14.08 -2.84
CA GLN A 368 26.05 14.85 -3.97
C GLN A 368 25.30 14.59 -5.28
N GLU A 369 24.85 13.35 -5.51
CA GLU A 369 24.05 12.99 -6.68
C GLU A 369 22.73 13.76 -6.72
N GLY A 370 22.09 13.97 -5.57
CA GLY A 370 20.86 14.75 -5.44
C GLY A 370 21.03 16.24 -5.78
N LEU A 371 22.22 16.81 -5.53
CA LEU A 371 22.55 18.20 -5.84
C LEU A 371 22.86 18.45 -7.32
N SER A 372 23.51 17.48 -7.99
CA SER A 372 24.07 17.65 -9.34
C SER A 372 23.05 17.80 -10.48
N SER A 373 21.75 17.61 -10.23
CA SER A 373 20.72 17.76 -11.29
C SER A 373 20.33 19.24 -11.59
N LYS A 374 21.10 20.22 -11.11
CA LYS A 374 21.03 21.64 -11.52
C LYS A 374 22.20 22.12 -12.39
N GLY A 375 23.17 21.27 -12.75
CA GLY A 375 24.37 21.68 -13.49
C GLY A 375 24.43 21.17 -14.93
N GLY A 376 23.83 21.90 -15.88
CA GLY A 376 23.85 21.52 -17.29
C GLY A 376 23.52 22.65 -18.28
N LYS A 377 23.82 23.90 -17.93
CA LYS A 377 23.93 24.98 -18.92
C LYS A 377 25.13 25.82 -18.51
N LEU A 378 26.31 25.39 -18.94
CA LEU A 378 27.48 26.24 -19.00
C LEU A 378 27.09 27.45 -19.87
N ILE A 379 26.99 28.59 -19.20
CA ILE A 379 26.94 29.91 -19.84
C ILE A 379 28.20 29.98 -20.70
N GLY A 380 28.02 29.98 -22.02
CA GLY A 380 29.08 30.33 -22.96
C GLY A 380 29.57 31.72 -22.60
N GLY A 381 30.79 31.80 -22.07
CA GLY A 381 31.48 33.05 -21.89
C GLY A 381 31.70 33.69 -23.26
N GLY A 382 31.06 34.84 -23.46
CA GLY A 382 31.52 35.80 -24.44
C GLY A 382 32.86 36.36 -23.97
N GLY A 383 33.88 36.15 -24.80
CA GLY A 383 35.16 36.83 -24.81
C GLY A 383 35.55 37.01 -26.26
#